data_AF-A0A258S089-F1
#
_entry.id   AF-A0A258S089-F1
#
_cell.length_a   1.000
_cell.length_b   1.000
_cell.length_c   1.000
_cell.angle_alpha   90.00
_cell.angle_beta   90.00
_cell.angle_gamma   90.00
#
_symmetry.space_group_name_H-M   'P 1'
#
loop_
_entity.id
_entity.type
_entity.pdbx_description
1 polymer ?
#
loop_
_entity_poly.entity_id
_entity_poly.type
_entity_poly.pdbx_seq_one_letter_code
_entity_poly.pdbx_strand_id
1 'polypeptide(L)'
;MKWNQWLQDMGLLVPAGVDLGGVISAMGIVLGGYLGGWVAGRQLDKIVGAYLVPRLQLDDQRRQSLRAAMTAAISAVMLVVALQISPLATYGLAIVAVATGIAVGQLVFAAARLFAAASALATALAVSAGVIAIGGALGGIQPLIDGLDAAGITVSRHRLSLLTLVNAVLVVGVLFAAARLANRFARQMIGGLTGLDPSQRVLVQKLTGIGIVMIAGLLGLDLLGIDLTALAVFSGALGLAVGFGLQKTLGNLIAGLILLMDRSIKPGDVIVVGDTFGAVNKIGVRAVSVVTRDGKEHLIPNEQLMTEAVENWSYSSRNVRLHIPVGVSYTSDITVAQRLMIEAATAAARVLAEPAPSVWLKGFGDSSVDHDVMVWIADPELGVGNVQSDILNRIWKLFAANGIEIPFPQRDIHIRSLPSPAADGSTD
;
A
#
# COMPACT_ATOMS: atom_id res chain seq x y z
N MET A 1 6.19 -23.38 -66.83
CA MET A 1 5.79 -24.69 -66.29
C MET A 1 4.66 -24.46 -65.30
N LYS A 2 3.44 -24.99 -65.53
CA LYS A 2 2.28 -24.74 -64.65
C LYS A 2 2.40 -25.64 -63.41
N TRP A 3 3.19 -25.22 -62.43
CA TRP A 3 3.46 -25.95 -61.18
C TRP A 3 2.18 -26.37 -60.43
N ASN A 4 1.12 -25.55 -60.52
CA ASN A 4 -0.19 -25.90 -59.96
C ASN A 4 -0.81 -27.15 -60.62
N GLN A 5 -0.65 -27.35 -61.93
CA GLN A 5 -1.14 -28.55 -62.62
C GLN A 5 -0.35 -29.79 -62.21
N TRP A 6 0.99 -29.69 -62.17
CA TRP A 6 1.85 -30.81 -61.77
C TRP A 6 1.59 -31.32 -60.34
N LEU A 7 1.29 -30.41 -59.39
CA LEU A 7 0.97 -30.78 -58.01
C LEU A 7 -0.45 -31.35 -57.86
N GLN A 8 -1.41 -30.83 -58.64
CA GLN A 8 -2.75 -31.40 -58.71
C GLN A 8 -2.72 -32.81 -59.31
N ASP A 9 -1.87 -33.05 -60.31
CA ASP A 9 -1.63 -34.37 -60.90
C ASP A 9 -0.99 -35.36 -59.91
N MET A 10 -0.26 -34.86 -58.89
CA MET A 10 0.29 -35.64 -57.76
C MET A 10 -0.69 -35.83 -56.59
N GLY A 11 -1.94 -35.39 -56.72
CA GLY A 11 -2.97 -35.54 -55.69
C GLY A 11 -2.84 -34.59 -54.50
N LEU A 12 -2.01 -33.54 -54.60
CA LEU A 12 -1.84 -32.53 -53.56
C LEU A 12 -2.84 -31.38 -53.77
N LEU A 13 -3.70 -31.14 -52.77
CA LEU A 13 -4.68 -30.05 -52.79
C LEU A 13 -3.97 -28.69 -52.60
N VAL A 14 -3.86 -27.92 -53.69
CA VAL A 14 -3.40 -26.52 -53.64
C VAL A 14 -4.62 -25.62 -53.39
N PRO A 15 -4.60 -24.75 -52.35
CA PRO A 15 -5.70 -23.82 -52.08
C PRO A 15 -5.99 -22.93 -53.29
N ALA A 16 -7.28 -22.73 -53.61
CA ALA A 16 -7.71 -21.90 -54.72
C ALA A 16 -7.17 -20.45 -54.57
N GLY A 17 -6.50 -19.94 -55.61
CA GLY A 17 -5.93 -18.58 -55.63
C GLY A 17 -4.44 -18.48 -55.31
N VAL A 18 -3.76 -19.56 -54.91
CA VAL A 18 -2.31 -19.55 -54.68
C VAL A 18 -1.56 -19.86 -55.97
N ASP A 19 -0.79 -18.89 -56.48
CA ASP A 19 0.16 -19.11 -57.57
C ASP A 19 1.50 -19.60 -56.99
N LEU A 20 1.70 -20.92 -56.95
CA LEU A 20 2.93 -21.52 -56.44
C LEU A 20 4.16 -21.16 -57.28
N GLY A 21 3.97 -20.93 -58.58
CA GLY A 21 5.05 -20.46 -59.46
C GLY A 21 5.53 -19.07 -59.05
N GLY A 22 4.60 -18.16 -58.76
CA GLY A 22 4.86 -16.83 -58.22
C GLY A 22 5.47 -16.82 -56.81
N VAL A 23 5.11 -17.78 -55.95
CA VAL A 23 5.71 -17.92 -54.62
C VAL A 23 7.16 -18.42 -54.71
N ILE A 24 7.43 -19.42 -55.55
CA ILE A 24 8.79 -19.96 -55.74
C ILE A 24 9.70 -18.90 -56.38
N SER A 25 9.20 -18.15 -57.36
CA SER A 25 9.97 -17.06 -57.97
C SER A 25 10.24 -15.93 -56.97
N ALA A 26 9.26 -15.55 -56.14
CA ALA A 26 9.44 -14.60 -55.05
C ALA A 26 10.50 -15.06 -54.04
N MET A 27 10.50 -16.33 -53.62
CA MET A 27 11.53 -16.88 -52.75
C MET A 27 12.92 -16.84 -53.39
N GLY A 28 13.01 -17.13 -54.70
CA GLY A 28 14.25 -17.00 -55.47
C GLY A 28 14.76 -15.56 -55.53
N ILE A 29 13.86 -14.58 -55.73
CA ILE A 29 14.18 -13.14 -55.69
C ILE A 29 14.69 -12.73 -54.31
N VAL A 30 14.02 -13.18 -53.24
CA VAL A 30 14.44 -12.89 -51.86
C VAL A 30 15.83 -13.45 -51.59
N LEU A 31 16.05 -14.72 -51.91
CA LEU A 31 17.35 -15.37 -51.73
C LEU A 31 18.45 -14.67 -52.54
N GLY A 32 18.17 -14.36 -53.81
CA GLY A 32 19.07 -13.63 -54.70
C GLY A 32 19.41 -12.23 -54.18
N GLY A 33 18.43 -11.49 -53.68
CA GLY A 33 18.61 -10.15 -53.11
C GLY A 33 19.48 -10.16 -51.85
N TYR A 34 19.22 -11.07 -50.91
CA TYR A 34 20.04 -11.20 -49.69
C TYR A 34 21.44 -11.75 -49.96
N LEU A 35 21.58 -12.76 -50.84
CA LEU A 35 22.90 -13.27 -51.24
C LEU A 35 23.70 -12.22 -52.00
N GLY A 36 23.06 -11.50 -52.92
CA GLY A 36 23.64 -10.38 -53.65
C GLY A 36 24.12 -9.28 -52.70
N GLY A 37 23.27 -8.87 -51.75
CA GLY A 37 23.66 -7.89 -50.73
C GLY A 37 24.77 -8.37 -49.80
N TRP A 38 24.82 -9.66 -49.45
CA TRP A 38 25.91 -10.23 -48.66
C TRP A 38 27.24 -10.27 -49.41
N VAL A 39 27.25 -10.72 -50.68
CA VAL A 39 28.46 -10.74 -51.52
C VAL A 39 28.95 -9.32 -51.81
N ALA A 40 28.06 -8.46 -52.30
CA ALA A 40 28.39 -7.09 -52.66
C ALA A 40 28.80 -6.27 -51.43
N GLY A 41 28.13 -6.45 -50.29
CA GLY A 41 28.50 -5.77 -49.05
C GLY A 41 29.89 -6.17 -48.53
N ARG A 42 30.30 -7.44 -48.70
CA ARG A 42 31.67 -7.88 -48.40
C ARG A 42 32.71 -7.28 -49.34
N GLN A 43 32.38 -7.12 -50.62
CA GLN A 43 33.29 -6.48 -51.58
C GLN A 43 33.40 -4.97 -51.33
N LEU A 44 32.28 -4.30 -51.09
CA LEU A 44 32.26 -2.88 -50.74
C LEU A 44 32.97 -2.61 -49.43
N ASP A 45 32.87 -3.48 -48.43
CA ASP A 45 33.62 -3.33 -47.18
C ASP A 45 35.15 -3.31 -47.40
N LYS A 46 35.68 -4.06 -48.38
CA LYS A 46 37.11 -3.99 -48.70
C LYS A 46 37.54 -2.62 -49.23
N ILE A 47 36.63 -1.90 -49.90
CA ILE A 47 36.92 -0.60 -50.53
C ILE A 47 36.55 0.53 -49.56
N VAL A 48 35.27 0.59 -49.18
CA VAL A 48 34.66 1.61 -48.32
C VAL A 48 35.20 1.48 -46.89
N GLY A 49 35.33 0.26 -46.37
CA GLY A 49 35.90 0.03 -45.04
C GLY A 49 37.38 0.42 -44.98
N ALA A 50 38.18 0.12 -46.01
CA ALA A 50 39.59 0.55 -46.07
C ALA A 50 39.75 2.08 -46.11
N TYR A 51 38.77 2.80 -46.68
CA TYR A 51 38.81 4.26 -46.79
C TYR A 51 38.22 4.99 -45.57
N LEU A 52 37.06 4.54 -45.07
CA LEU A 52 36.32 5.22 -44.00
C LEU A 52 36.77 4.84 -42.59
N VAL A 53 37.18 3.59 -42.36
CA VAL A 53 37.56 3.13 -41.00
C VAL A 53 38.76 3.91 -40.45
N PRO A 54 39.86 4.14 -41.21
CA PRO A 54 40.99 4.92 -40.71
C PRO A 54 40.68 6.41 -40.51
N ARG A 55 39.81 6.97 -41.37
CA ARG A 55 39.48 8.41 -41.34
C ARG A 55 38.50 8.81 -40.26
N LEU A 56 37.56 7.93 -39.94
CA LEU A 56 36.52 8.17 -38.94
C LEU A 56 36.86 7.54 -37.58
N GLN A 57 38.04 6.92 -37.45
CA GLN A 57 38.52 6.22 -36.24
C GLN A 57 37.43 5.32 -35.64
N LEU A 58 36.82 4.49 -36.49
CA LEU A 58 35.68 3.67 -36.08
C LEU A 58 36.14 2.50 -35.20
N ASP A 59 35.59 2.42 -33.99
CA ASP A 59 35.72 1.24 -33.12
C ASP A 59 35.16 -0.02 -33.78
N ASP A 60 35.58 -1.20 -33.33
CA ASP A 60 35.17 -2.50 -33.90
C ASP A 60 33.65 -2.66 -33.99
N GLN A 61 32.91 -2.18 -32.98
CA GLN A 61 31.45 -2.20 -32.97
C GLN A 61 30.83 -1.33 -34.08
N ARG A 62 31.40 -0.14 -34.32
CA ARG A 62 30.94 0.77 -35.38
C ARG A 62 31.31 0.25 -36.76
N ARG A 63 32.49 -0.38 -36.90
CA ARG A 63 32.90 -1.07 -38.13
C ARG A 63 31.96 -2.23 -38.47
N GLN A 64 31.55 -3.03 -37.49
CA GLN A 64 30.58 -4.10 -37.70
C GLN A 64 29.21 -3.54 -38.12
N SER A 65 28.79 -2.42 -37.52
CA SER A 65 27.53 -1.74 -37.86
C SER A 65 27.58 -1.16 -39.29
N LEU A 66 28.71 -0.59 -39.70
CA LEU A 66 28.92 -0.09 -41.07
C LEU A 66 28.80 -1.22 -42.10
N ARG A 67 29.42 -2.38 -41.84
CA ARG A 67 29.29 -3.58 -42.69
C ARG A 67 27.85 -4.04 -42.82
N ALA A 68 27.16 -4.18 -41.69
CA ALA A 68 25.76 -4.59 -41.65
C ALA A 68 24.85 -3.61 -42.42
N ALA A 69 25.10 -2.30 -42.30
CA ALA A 69 24.38 -1.28 -43.04
C ALA A 69 24.60 -1.40 -44.55
N MET A 70 25.84 -1.59 -45.00
CA MET A 70 26.14 -1.76 -46.44
C MET A 70 25.46 -3.02 -47.00
N THR A 71 25.53 -4.16 -46.30
CA THR A 71 24.85 -5.39 -46.76
C THR A 71 23.34 -5.20 -46.83
N ALA A 72 22.74 -4.57 -45.83
CA ALA A 72 21.30 -4.35 -45.77
C ALA A 72 20.81 -3.33 -46.80
N ALA A 73 21.59 -2.27 -47.09
CA ALA A 73 21.29 -1.30 -48.12
C ALA A 73 21.23 -1.93 -49.51
N ILE A 74 22.22 -2.76 -49.85
CA ILE A 74 22.26 -3.42 -51.17
C ILE A 74 21.13 -4.44 -51.29
N SER A 75 20.90 -5.24 -50.24
CA SER A 75 19.75 -6.17 -50.21
C SER A 75 18.43 -5.42 -50.42
N ALA A 76 18.22 -4.30 -49.72
CA ALA A 76 17.01 -3.49 -49.87
C ALA A 76 16.86 -2.94 -51.29
N VAL A 77 17.93 -2.36 -51.88
CA VAL A 77 17.90 -1.83 -53.25
C VAL A 77 17.60 -2.95 -54.25
N MET A 78 18.26 -4.11 -54.14
CA MET A 78 18.00 -5.23 -55.04
C MET A 78 16.55 -5.73 -54.96
N LEU A 79 15.98 -5.80 -53.75
CA LEU A 79 14.60 -6.23 -53.56
C LEU A 79 13.59 -5.18 -54.05
N VAL A 80 13.84 -3.88 -53.84
CA VAL A 80 13.02 -2.79 -54.40
C VAL A 80 13.04 -2.80 -55.92
N VAL A 81 14.23 -2.97 -56.53
CA VAL A 81 14.35 -3.08 -57.99
C VAL A 81 13.62 -4.32 -58.50
N ALA A 82 13.73 -5.45 -57.79
CA ALA A 82 13.02 -6.67 -58.16
C ALA A 82 11.48 -6.50 -58.11
N LEU A 83 10.94 -5.72 -57.17
CA LEU A 83 9.51 -5.37 -57.10
C LEU A 83 9.04 -4.53 -58.29
N GLN A 84 9.91 -3.72 -58.90
CA GLN A 84 9.55 -2.86 -60.04
C GLN A 84 9.60 -3.61 -61.38
N ILE A 85 10.44 -4.64 -61.48
CA ILE A 85 10.73 -5.34 -62.74
C ILE A 85 9.97 -6.67 -62.84
N SER A 86 9.63 -7.29 -61.71
CA SER A 86 9.01 -8.62 -61.68
C SER A 86 7.49 -8.52 -61.53
N PRO A 87 6.68 -9.03 -62.48
CA PRO A 87 5.23 -9.10 -62.32
C PRO A 87 4.89 -10.21 -61.32
N LEU A 88 4.83 -9.87 -60.04
CA LEU A 88 4.52 -10.79 -58.95
C LEU A 88 3.01 -10.79 -58.66
N ALA A 89 2.42 -11.98 -58.54
CA ALA A 89 1.08 -12.15 -58.01
C ALA A 89 1.02 -11.78 -56.51
N THR A 90 -0.18 -11.59 -55.96
CA THR A 90 -0.43 -11.05 -54.60
C THR A 90 0.45 -11.68 -53.51
N TYR A 91 0.53 -13.01 -53.44
CA TYR A 91 1.35 -13.70 -52.43
C TYR A 91 2.85 -13.56 -52.66
N GLY A 92 3.30 -13.56 -53.92
CA GLY A 92 4.70 -13.33 -54.27
C GLY A 92 5.14 -11.90 -53.95
N LEU A 93 4.28 -10.92 -54.24
CA LEU A 93 4.49 -9.51 -53.91
C LEU A 93 4.56 -9.30 -52.39
N ALA A 94 3.71 -9.96 -51.60
CA ALA A 94 3.76 -9.91 -50.14
C ALA A 94 5.09 -10.46 -49.58
N ILE A 95 5.57 -11.59 -50.10
CA ILE A 95 6.85 -12.20 -49.68
C ILE A 95 8.03 -11.25 -49.93
N VAL A 96 8.12 -10.67 -51.13
CA VAL A 96 9.20 -9.75 -51.48
C VAL A 96 9.07 -8.41 -50.73
N ALA A 97 7.85 -7.93 -50.48
CA ALA A 97 7.59 -6.74 -49.67
C ALA A 97 8.05 -6.92 -48.21
N VAL A 98 7.73 -8.05 -47.58
CA VAL A 98 8.19 -8.39 -46.22
C VAL A 98 9.72 -8.50 -46.17
N ALA A 99 10.32 -9.16 -47.16
CA ALA A 99 11.77 -9.25 -47.26
C ALA A 99 12.45 -7.88 -47.42
N THR A 100 11.85 -6.99 -48.23
CA THR A 100 12.29 -5.59 -48.39
C THR A 100 12.19 -4.84 -47.07
N GLY A 101 11.08 -4.98 -46.35
CA GLY A 101 10.86 -4.41 -45.04
C GLY A 101 11.93 -4.80 -44.02
N ILE A 102 12.25 -6.10 -43.94
CA ILE A 102 13.31 -6.61 -43.07
C ILE A 102 14.67 -6.02 -43.45
N ALA A 103 15.00 -5.93 -44.75
CA ALA A 103 16.25 -5.36 -45.21
C ALA A 103 16.36 -3.87 -44.87
N VAL A 104 15.29 -3.09 -45.08
CA VAL A 104 15.24 -1.67 -44.69
C VAL A 104 15.33 -1.50 -43.18
N GLY A 105 14.64 -2.34 -42.40
CA GLY A 105 14.74 -2.33 -40.94
C GLY A 105 16.16 -2.63 -40.44
N GLN A 106 16.82 -3.65 -41.00
CA GLN A 106 18.22 -3.97 -40.70
C GLN A 106 19.17 -2.82 -41.06
N LEU A 107 18.94 -2.15 -42.19
CA LEU A 107 19.69 -0.97 -42.60
C LEU A 107 19.57 0.15 -41.57
N VAL A 108 18.33 0.51 -41.18
CA VAL A 108 18.06 1.58 -40.22
C VAL A 108 18.61 1.23 -38.83
N PHE A 109 18.50 -0.03 -38.40
CA PHE A 109 19.10 -0.49 -37.15
C PHE A 109 20.63 -0.33 -37.15
N ALA A 110 21.28 -0.81 -38.21
CA ALA A 110 22.72 -0.75 -38.36
C ALA A 110 23.22 0.70 -38.46
N ALA A 111 22.51 1.56 -39.18
CA ALA A 111 22.80 2.99 -39.26
C ALA A 111 22.61 3.68 -37.89
N ALA A 112 21.52 3.43 -37.18
CA ALA A 112 21.29 4.01 -35.84
C ALA A 112 22.37 3.57 -34.84
N ARG A 113 22.83 2.32 -34.91
CA ARG A 113 23.94 1.82 -34.08
C ARG A 113 25.29 2.45 -34.46
N LEU A 114 25.50 2.83 -35.72
CA LEU A 114 26.68 3.58 -36.16
C LEU A 114 26.77 4.95 -35.46
N PHE A 115 25.63 5.63 -35.29
CA PHE A 115 25.51 6.91 -34.57
C PHE A 115 25.35 6.76 -33.05
N ALA A 116 25.70 5.58 -32.48
CA ALA A 116 25.64 5.31 -31.05
C ALA A 116 24.25 5.48 -30.40
N ALA A 117 23.17 5.31 -31.16
CA ALA A 117 21.83 5.29 -30.59
C ALA A 117 21.67 4.15 -29.56
N ALA A 118 20.88 4.43 -28.51
CA ALA A 118 20.46 3.42 -27.54
C ALA A 118 19.76 2.26 -28.28
N SER A 119 20.01 1.02 -27.85
CA SER A 119 19.46 -0.18 -28.50
C SER A 119 17.94 -0.15 -28.63
N ALA A 120 17.24 0.39 -27.62
CA ALA A 120 15.79 0.57 -27.66
C ALA A 120 15.35 1.52 -28.77
N LEU A 121 16.03 2.67 -28.93
CA LEU A 121 15.72 3.66 -29.96
C LEU A 121 16.06 3.15 -31.36
N ALA A 122 17.21 2.47 -31.51
CA ALA A 122 17.59 1.84 -32.78
C ALA A 122 16.58 0.77 -33.22
N THR A 123 16.08 -0.05 -32.28
CA THR A 123 15.08 -1.07 -32.57
C THR A 123 13.74 -0.45 -32.96
N ALA A 124 13.30 0.60 -32.25
CA ALA A 124 12.06 1.30 -32.57
C ALA A 124 12.10 1.90 -33.99
N LEU A 125 13.17 2.62 -34.34
CA LEU A 125 13.35 3.19 -35.68
C LEU A 125 13.40 2.11 -36.76
N ALA A 126 14.08 1.00 -36.50
CA ALA A 126 14.19 -0.12 -37.44
C ALA A 126 12.84 -0.78 -37.72
N VAL A 127 12.04 -1.03 -36.68
CA VAL A 127 10.70 -1.61 -36.82
C VAL A 127 9.79 -0.64 -37.58
N SER A 128 9.78 0.64 -37.23
CA SER A 128 8.98 1.65 -37.94
C SER A 128 9.36 1.75 -39.42
N ALA A 129 10.66 1.82 -39.73
CA ALA A 129 11.14 1.88 -41.11
C ALA A 129 10.80 0.62 -41.90
N GLY A 130 10.91 -0.55 -41.27
CA GLY A 130 10.52 -1.82 -41.88
C GLY A 130 9.03 -1.86 -42.21
N VAL A 131 8.15 -1.47 -41.27
CA VAL A 131 6.69 -1.42 -41.50
C VAL A 131 6.33 -0.42 -42.60
N ILE A 132 6.94 0.76 -42.61
CA ILE A 132 6.74 1.77 -43.66
C ILE A 132 7.19 1.22 -45.02
N ALA A 133 8.33 0.53 -45.08
CA ALA A 133 8.83 -0.06 -46.32
C ALA A 133 7.92 -1.19 -46.84
N ILE A 134 7.38 -2.03 -45.95
CA ILE A 134 6.37 -3.04 -46.33
C ILE A 134 5.13 -2.34 -46.88
N GLY A 135 4.59 -1.34 -46.17
CA GLY A 135 3.44 -0.58 -46.65
C GLY A 135 3.70 0.05 -48.02
N GLY A 136 4.84 0.73 -48.20
CA GLY A 136 5.23 1.32 -49.48
C GLY A 136 5.33 0.28 -50.61
N ALA A 137 5.90 -0.88 -50.34
CA ALA A 137 6.00 -1.98 -51.30
C ALA A 137 4.64 -2.59 -51.69
N LEU A 138 3.65 -2.52 -50.79
CA LEU A 138 2.28 -3.00 -51.01
C LEU A 138 1.34 -1.91 -51.59
N GLY A 139 1.81 -0.68 -51.83
CA GLY A 139 0.97 0.42 -52.30
C GLY A 139 0.22 1.19 -51.19
N GLY A 140 0.61 1.00 -49.93
CA GLY A 140 0.07 1.68 -48.75
C GLY A 140 0.04 0.75 -47.53
N ILE A 141 -0.35 1.29 -46.37
CA ILE A 141 -0.50 0.47 -45.15
C ILE A 141 -1.83 -0.31 -45.12
N GLN A 142 -2.83 0.12 -45.89
CA GLN A 142 -4.16 -0.53 -45.90
C GLN A 142 -4.12 -1.99 -46.38
N PRO A 143 -3.43 -2.35 -47.48
CA PRO A 143 -3.30 -3.75 -47.89
C PRO A 143 -2.60 -4.63 -46.84
N LEU A 144 -1.69 -4.05 -46.05
CA LEU A 144 -1.05 -4.76 -44.93
C LEU A 144 -2.05 -5.04 -43.82
N ILE A 145 -2.88 -4.05 -43.45
CA ILE A 145 -3.93 -4.19 -42.43
C ILE A 145 -4.96 -5.22 -42.89
N ASP A 146 -5.45 -5.11 -44.13
CA ASP A 146 -6.43 -6.02 -44.70
C ASP A 146 -5.90 -7.46 -44.80
N GLY A 147 -4.62 -7.62 -45.17
CA GLY A 147 -3.97 -8.93 -45.22
C GLY A 147 -3.80 -9.57 -43.85
N LEU A 148 -3.37 -8.79 -42.84
CA LEU A 148 -3.26 -9.25 -41.45
C LEU A 148 -4.63 -9.56 -40.85
N ASP A 149 -5.67 -8.83 -41.27
CA ASP A 149 -7.03 -9.05 -40.81
C ASP A 149 -7.62 -10.32 -41.45
N ALA A 150 -7.49 -10.46 -42.78
CA ALA A 150 -7.93 -11.62 -43.54
C ALA A 150 -7.27 -12.93 -43.05
N ALA A 151 -6.02 -12.86 -42.60
CA ALA A 151 -5.33 -13.97 -41.96
C ALA A 151 -5.84 -14.15 -40.52
N GLY A 152 -7.00 -14.79 -40.37
CA GLY A 152 -7.61 -15.02 -39.07
C GLY A 152 -8.44 -16.29 -39.02
N ILE A 153 -8.63 -16.79 -37.80
CA ILE A 153 -9.53 -17.90 -37.51
C ILE A 153 -10.76 -17.36 -36.76
N THR A 154 -11.94 -17.78 -37.19
CA THR A 154 -13.19 -17.46 -36.48
C THR A 154 -13.43 -18.53 -35.42
N VAL A 155 -13.37 -18.14 -34.15
CA VAL A 155 -13.65 -19.04 -33.02
C VAL A 155 -14.97 -18.61 -32.39
N SER A 156 -16.00 -19.46 -32.53
CA SER A 156 -17.37 -19.17 -32.08
C SER A 156 -17.94 -17.87 -32.70
N ARG A 157 -17.89 -16.75 -31.98
CA ARG A 157 -18.38 -15.43 -32.43
C ARG A 157 -17.26 -14.37 -32.54
N HIS A 158 -16.03 -14.71 -32.16
CA HIS A 158 -14.90 -13.78 -32.20
C HIS A 158 -13.94 -14.18 -33.33
N ARG A 159 -13.60 -13.21 -34.18
CA ARG A 159 -12.57 -13.39 -35.21
C ARG A 159 -11.22 -13.01 -34.63
N LEU A 160 -10.34 -14.00 -34.51
CA LEU A 160 -8.95 -13.81 -34.09
C LEU A 160 -8.10 -13.71 -35.34
N SER A 161 -7.81 -12.47 -35.77
CA SER A 161 -6.92 -12.21 -36.89
C SER A 161 -5.48 -11.99 -36.44
N LEU A 162 -4.51 -12.13 -37.35
CA LEU A 162 -3.14 -11.73 -37.05
C LEU A 162 -3.07 -10.25 -36.67
N LEU A 163 -3.95 -9.41 -37.23
CA LEU A 163 -4.07 -8.01 -36.85
C LEU A 163 -4.43 -7.84 -35.37
N THR A 164 -5.40 -8.62 -34.85
CA THR A 164 -5.75 -8.54 -33.42
C THR A 164 -4.62 -9.00 -32.52
N LEU A 165 -3.86 -10.04 -32.93
CA LEU A 165 -2.68 -10.49 -32.19
C LEU A 165 -1.57 -9.42 -32.18
N VAL A 166 -1.27 -8.81 -33.33
CA VAL A 166 -0.27 -7.73 -33.44
C VAL A 166 -0.69 -6.54 -32.59
N ASN A 167 -1.95 -6.11 -32.68
CA ASN A 167 -2.47 -5.01 -31.88
C ASN A 167 -2.37 -5.34 -30.38
N ALA A 168 -2.71 -6.57 -29.98
CA ALA A 168 -2.63 -6.97 -28.59
C ALA A 168 -1.19 -6.97 -28.04
N VAL A 169 -0.23 -7.49 -28.80
CA VAL A 169 1.19 -7.43 -28.44
C VAL A 169 1.66 -5.98 -28.31
N LEU A 170 1.22 -5.10 -29.22
CA LEU A 170 1.59 -3.68 -29.20
C LEU A 170 1.01 -2.97 -27.97
N VAL A 171 -0.29 -3.12 -27.72
CA VAL A 171 -0.96 -2.55 -26.53
C VAL A 171 -0.30 -3.02 -25.25
N VAL A 172 -0.09 -4.34 -25.09
CA VAL A 172 0.56 -4.92 -23.91
C VAL A 172 1.99 -4.41 -23.78
N GLY A 173 2.75 -4.33 -24.87
CA GLY A 173 4.12 -3.83 -24.86
C GLY A 173 4.22 -2.35 -24.44
N VAL A 174 3.35 -1.50 -24.99
CA VAL A 174 3.27 -0.07 -24.64
C VAL A 174 2.87 0.12 -23.18
N LEU A 175 1.84 -0.59 -22.73
CA LEU A 175 1.38 -0.51 -21.34
C LEU A 175 2.42 -1.05 -20.35
N PHE A 176 3.12 -2.14 -20.70
CA PHE A 176 4.22 -2.65 -19.88
C PHE A 176 5.36 -1.64 -19.76
N ALA A 177 5.75 -1.00 -20.87
CA ALA A 177 6.75 0.05 -20.87
C ALA A 177 6.31 1.27 -20.04
N ALA A 178 5.07 1.71 -20.21
CA ALA A 178 4.47 2.79 -19.43
C ALA A 178 4.40 2.45 -17.94
N ALA A 179 3.95 1.26 -17.57
CA ALA A 179 3.89 0.79 -16.18
C ALA A 179 5.29 0.70 -15.55
N ARG A 180 6.31 0.27 -16.30
CA ARG A 180 7.70 0.23 -15.84
C ARG A 180 8.25 1.64 -15.61
N LEU A 181 7.92 2.57 -16.51
CA LEU A 181 8.31 3.98 -16.39
C LEU A 181 7.62 4.65 -15.20
N ALA A 182 6.31 4.49 -15.07
CA ALA A 182 5.52 4.96 -13.94
C ALA A 182 6.05 4.42 -12.61
N ASN A 183 6.36 3.11 -12.54
CA ASN A 183 6.98 2.51 -11.36
C ASN A 183 8.36 3.09 -11.03
N ARG A 184 9.16 3.41 -12.05
CA ARG A 184 10.47 4.04 -11.85
C ARG A 184 10.30 5.44 -11.26
N PHE A 185 9.40 6.24 -11.82
CA PHE A 185 9.09 7.57 -11.29
C PHE A 185 8.51 7.50 -9.88
N ALA A 186 7.54 6.63 -9.63
CA ALA A 186 6.95 6.44 -8.31
C ALA A 186 8.00 6.07 -7.27
N ARG A 187 8.89 5.11 -7.56
CA ARG A 187 9.99 4.75 -6.64
C ARG A 187 10.92 5.92 -6.35
N GLN A 188 11.23 6.75 -7.35
CA GLN A 188 12.10 7.90 -7.18
C GLN A 188 11.43 9.00 -6.33
N MET A 189 10.15 9.27 -6.56
CA MET A 189 9.35 10.20 -5.75
C MET A 189 9.22 9.72 -4.31
N ILE A 190 8.85 8.46 -4.10
CA ILE A 190 8.69 7.86 -2.76
C ILE A 190 10.04 7.79 -2.03
N GLY A 191 11.14 7.56 -2.76
CA GLY A 191 12.49 7.57 -2.21
C GLY A 191 12.92 8.93 -1.65
N GLY A 192 12.40 10.04 -2.22
CA GLY A 192 12.66 11.40 -1.76
C GLY A 192 11.88 11.81 -0.51
N LEU A 193 10.92 11.01 -0.03
CA LEU A 193 10.14 11.30 1.17
C LEU A 193 10.99 11.01 2.43
N THR A 194 11.42 12.08 3.11
CA THR A 194 12.25 12.02 4.34
C THR A 194 11.46 11.65 5.59
N GLY A 195 10.13 11.79 5.57
CA GLY A 195 9.25 11.50 6.71
C GLY A 195 8.80 10.03 6.84
N LEU A 196 9.30 9.13 5.98
CA LEU A 196 8.94 7.70 6.02
C LEU A 196 10.12 6.86 6.48
N ASP A 197 9.88 5.97 7.43
CA ASP A 197 10.85 4.95 7.82
C ASP A 197 11.13 3.97 6.67
N PRO A 198 12.28 3.28 6.66
CA PRO A 198 12.63 2.35 5.58
C PRO A 198 11.55 1.29 5.29
N SER A 199 10.91 0.76 6.35
CA SER A 199 9.84 -0.24 6.23
C SER A 199 8.58 0.34 5.59
N GLN A 200 8.17 1.55 6.00
CA GLN A 200 7.02 2.26 5.43
C GLN A 200 7.26 2.59 3.96
N ARG A 201 8.47 3.03 3.61
CA ARG A 201 8.85 3.34 2.23
C ARG A 201 8.72 2.11 1.32
N VAL A 202 9.21 0.95 1.77
CA VAL A 202 9.09 -0.31 1.02
C VAL A 202 7.63 -0.72 0.87
N LEU A 203 6.83 -0.59 1.93
CA LEU A 203 5.39 -0.90 1.89
C LEU A 203 4.67 -0.03 0.85
N VAL A 204 4.86 1.29 0.91
CA VAL A 204 4.25 2.24 -0.03
C VAL A 204 4.68 1.94 -1.46
N GLN A 205 5.97 1.70 -1.72
CA GLN A 205 6.47 1.34 -3.04
C GLN A 205 5.82 0.06 -3.59
N LYS A 206 5.62 -0.97 -2.75
CA LYS A 206 4.96 -2.21 -3.16
C LYS A 206 3.49 -1.98 -3.47
N LEU A 207 2.76 -1.26 -2.62
CA LEU A 207 1.34 -0.95 -2.83
C LEU A 207 1.13 -0.10 -4.09
N THR A 208 1.93 0.95 -4.29
CA THR A 208 1.89 1.75 -5.52
C THR A 208 2.21 0.90 -6.75
N GLY A 209 3.21 0.01 -6.66
CA GLY A 209 3.55 -0.87 -7.78
C GLY A 209 2.44 -1.84 -8.15
N ILE A 210 1.77 -2.43 -7.16
CA ILE A 210 0.58 -3.27 -7.37
C ILE A 210 -0.53 -2.44 -8.03
N GLY A 211 -0.79 -1.21 -7.56
CA GLY A 211 -1.78 -0.32 -8.14
C GLY A 211 -1.49 0.04 -9.60
N ILE A 212 -0.25 0.37 -9.93
CA ILE A 212 0.17 0.67 -11.31
C ILE A 212 -0.06 -0.53 -12.24
N VAL A 213 0.32 -1.74 -11.80
CA VAL A 213 0.12 -2.97 -12.60
C VAL A 213 -1.36 -3.28 -12.76
N MET A 214 -2.17 -3.13 -11.71
CA MET A 214 -3.62 -3.33 -11.77
C MET A 214 -4.26 -2.37 -12.77
N ILE A 215 -3.97 -1.06 -12.67
CA ILE A 215 -4.51 -0.04 -13.57
C ILE A 215 -4.07 -0.30 -15.02
N ALA A 216 -2.79 -0.60 -15.24
CA ALA A 216 -2.28 -0.93 -16.57
C ALA A 216 -2.97 -2.19 -17.15
N GLY A 217 -3.24 -3.19 -16.32
CA GLY A 217 -3.98 -4.38 -16.72
C GLY A 217 -5.42 -4.07 -17.13
N LEU A 218 -6.15 -3.29 -16.32
CA LEU A 218 -7.52 -2.87 -16.62
C LEU A 218 -7.60 -2.04 -17.91
N LEU A 219 -6.71 -1.07 -18.08
CA LEU A 219 -6.59 -0.30 -19.32
C LEU A 219 -6.25 -1.18 -20.52
N GLY A 220 -5.39 -2.19 -20.34
CA GLY A 220 -5.03 -3.13 -21.39
C GLY A 220 -6.22 -3.98 -21.84
N LEU A 221 -7.02 -4.47 -20.90
CA LEU A 221 -8.25 -5.21 -21.21
C LEU A 221 -9.26 -4.32 -21.95
N ASP A 222 -9.44 -3.07 -21.51
CA ASP A 222 -10.34 -2.09 -22.16
C ASP A 222 -9.90 -1.76 -23.60
N LEU A 223 -8.61 -1.48 -23.81
CA LEU A 223 -8.04 -1.21 -25.14
C LEU A 223 -8.13 -2.42 -26.10
N LEU A 224 -8.25 -3.63 -25.56
CA LEU A 224 -8.49 -4.86 -26.31
C LEU A 224 -9.97 -5.11 -26.60
N GLY A 225 -10.88 -4.23 -26.14
CA GLY A 225 -12.32 -4.37 -26.29
C GLY A 225 -12.92 -5.46 -25.39
N ILE A 226 -12.23 -5.83 -24.30
CA ILE A 226 -12.75 -6.80 -23.33
C ILE A 226 -13.67 -6.07 -22.36
N ASP A 227 -14.91 -6.55 -22.25
CA ASP A 227 -15.90 -5.97 -21.36
C ASP A 227 -15.49 -6.11 -19.88
N LEU A 228 -15.22 -4.96 -19.25
CA LEU A 228 -14.84 -4.88 -17.85
C LEU A 228 -16.03 -5.01 -16.89
N THR A 229 -17.27 -5.07 -17.38
CA THR A 229 -18.48 -5.15 -16.54
C THR A 229 -18.44 -6.38 -15.63
N ALA A 230 -17.97 -7.52 -16.13
CA ALA A 230 -17.80 -8.72 -15.31
C ALA A 230 -16.77 -8.48 -14.18
N LEU A 231 -15.63 -7.83 -14.49
CA LEU A 231 -14.63 -7.46 -13.49
C LEU A 231 -15.16 -6.44 -12.49
N ALA A 232 -16.06 -5.53 -12.89
CA ALA A 232 -16.63 -4.53 -12.00
C ALA A 232 -17.46 -5.18 -10.87
N VAL A 233 -18.21 -6.25 -11.17
CA VAL A 233 -18.95 -7.02 -10.15
C VAL A 233 -18.00 -7.65 -9.14
N PHE A 234 -16.95 -8.33 -9.61
CA PHE A 234 -15.94 -8.94 -8.73
C PHE A 234 -15.15 -7.87 -7.94
N SER A 235 -14.80 -6.75 -8.58
CA SER A 235 -14.10 -5.64 -7.95
C SER A 235 -14.95 -4.95 -6.89
N GLY A 236 -16.27 -4.88 -7.09
CA GLY A 236 -17.22 -4.40 -6.09
C GLY A 236 -17.24 -5.29 -4.85
N ALA A 237 -17.35 -6.62 -5.03
CA ALA A 237 -17.29 -7.58 -3.93
C ALA A 237 -15.94 -7.56 -3.20
N LEU A 238 -14.83 -7.50 -3.95
CA LEU A 238 -13.49 -7.36 -3.38
C LEU A 238 -13.33 -6.04 -2.63
N GLY A 239 -13.86 -4.95 -3.17
CA GLY A 239 -13.87 -3.63 -2.55
C GLY A 239 -14.64 -3.61 -1.23
N LEU A 240 -15.80 -4.26 -1.16
CA LEU A 240 -16.54 -4.45 0.09
C LEU A 240 -15.74 -5.26 1.11
N ALA A 241 -15.10 -6.37 0.69
CA ALA A 241 -14.28 -7.20 1.57
C ALA A 241 -13.08 -6.41 2.15
N VAL A 242 -12.38 -5.65 1.31
CA VAL A 242 -11.29 -4.76 1.75
C VAL A 242 -11.84 -3.66 2.66
N GLY A 243 -12.99 -3.07 2.34
CA GLY A 243 -13.66 -2.06 3.15
C GLY A 243 -13.98 -2.55 4.56
N PHE A 244 -14.58 -3.74 4.69
CA PHE A 244 -14.83 -4.38 5.98
C PHE A 244 -13.52 -4.69 6.72
N GLY A 245 -12.47 -5.12 6.03
CA GLY A 245 -11.15 -5.35 6.63
C GLY A 245 -10.48 -4.07 7.15
N LEU A 246 -10.70 -2.93 6.48
CA LEU A 246 -10.13 -1.62 6.86
C LEU A 246 -11.01 -0.82 7.82
N GLN A 247 -12.27 -1.22 8.03
CA GLN A 247 -13.26 -0.47 8.80
C GLN A 247 -12.72 0.02 10.15
N LYS A 248 -12.13 -0.88 10.94
CA LYS A 248 -11.58 -0.54 12.27
C LYS A 248 -10.36 0.39 12.19
N THR A 249 -9.51 0.22 11.17
CA THR A 249 -8.32 1.09 10.99
C THR A 249 -8.73 2.51 10.63
N LEU A 250 -9.69 2.65 9.69
CA LEU A 250 -10.24 3.94 9.33
C LEU A 250 -11.03 4.58 10.47
N GLY A 251 -11.80 3.79 11.24
CA GLY A 251 -12.50 4.25 12.44
C GLY A 251 -11.56 4.88 13.45
N ASN A 252 -10.43 4.23 13.75
CA ASN A 252 -9.42 4.78 14.67
C ASN A 252 -8.71 6.03 14.12
N LEU A 253 -8.47 6.10 12.80
CA LEU A 253 -7.91 7.30 12.17
C LEU A 253 -8.87 8.49 12.31
N ILE A 254 -10.14 8.30 11.93
CA ILE A 254 -11.16 9.34 11.98
C ILE A 254 -11.40 9.78 13.43
N ALA A 255 -11.52 8.83 14.37
CA ALA A 255 -11.66 9.13 15.79
C ALA A 255 -10.48 9.95 16.30
N GLY A 256 -9.23 9.60 15.94
CA GLY A 256 -8.05 10.37 16.32
C GLY A 256 -8.07 11.81 15.80
N LEU A 257 -8.50 12.01 14.55
CA LEU A 257 -8.66 13.35 13.96
C LEU A 257 -9.73 14.17 14.70
N ILE A 258 -10.88 13.57 14.99
CA ILE A 258 -11.98 14.24 15.71
C ILE A 258 -11.54 14.62 17.12
N LEU A 259 -10.90 13.71 17.87
CA LEU A 259 -10.38 13.98 19.22
C LEU A 259 -9.41 15.19 19.22
N LEU A 260 -8.56 15.30 18.20
CA LEU A 260 -7.63 16.43 18.06
C LEU A 260 -8.34 17.73 17.68
N MET A 261 -9.34 17.67 16.80
CA MET A 261 -10.12 18.83 16.36
C MET A 261 -10.98 19.40 17.49
N ASP A 262 -11.74 18.54 18.16
CA ASP A 262 -12.65 18.93 19.25
C ASP A 262 -11.90 19.22 20.55
N ARG A 263 -10.63 18.79 20.64
CA ARG A 263 -9.78 18.89 21.83
C ARG A 263 -10.47 18.32 23.09
N SER A 264 -11.28 17.28 22.92
CA SER A 264 -12.01 16.59 24.00
C SER A 264 -11.05 15.93 24.99
N ILE A 265 -9.86 15.53 24.51
CA ILE A 265 -8.75 15.02 25.32
C ILE A 265 -7.46 15.65 24.78
N LYS A 266 -6.59 16.11 25.67
CA LYS A 266 -5.31 16.77 25.32
C LYS A 266 -4.13 16.02 25.94
N PRO A 267 -2.93 16.05 25.31
CA PRO A 267 -1.71 15.65 25.99
C PRO A 267 -1.54 16.42 27.31
N GLY A 268 -1.33 15.68 28.39
CA GLY A 268 -1.27 16.18 29.77
C GLY A 268 -2.55 16.00 30.58
N ASP A 269 -3.71 15.74 29.95
CA ASP A 269 -4.96 15.51 30.68
C ASP A 269 -4.87 14.21 31.50
N VAL A 270 -5.43 14.22 32.71
CA VAL A 270 -5.62 13.01 33.51
C VAL A 270 -7.00 12.43 33.21
N ILE A 271 -7.04 11.20 32.72
CA ILE A 271 -8.27 10.53 32.31
C ILE A 271 -8.46 9.18 33.00
N VAL A 272 -9.73 8.81 33.18
CA VAL A 272 -10.16 7.46 33.57
C VAL A 272 -10.97 6.88 32.40
N VAL A 273 -10.55 5.73 31.89
CA VAL A 273 -11.23 5.00 30.80
C VAL A 273 -11.22 3.52 31.11
N GLY A 274 -12.40 2.95 31.36
CA GLY A 274 -12.52 1.62 31.93
C GLY A 274 -11.71 1.51 33.23
N ASP A 275 -10.80 0.53 33.30
CA ASP A 275 -9.92 0.33 34.46
C ASP A 275 -8.59 1.12 34.36
N THR A 276 -8.38 1.89 33.29
CA THR A 276 -7.13 2.63 33.08
C THR A 276 -7.25 4.04 33.62
N PHE A 277 -6.41 4.37 34.60
CA PHE A 277 -6.23 5.72 35.13
C PHE A 277 -4.81 6.22 34.87
N GLY A 278 -4.68 7.37 34.20
CA GLY A 278 -3.36 7.93 33.91
C GLY A 278 -3.41 9.25 33.15
N ALA A 279 -2.21 9.78 32.87
CA ALA A 279 -2.05 11.01 32.11
C ALA A 279 -1.84 10.71 30.63
N VAL A 280 -2.45 11.50 29.76
CA VAL A 280 -2.31 11.37 28.31
C VAL A 280 -0.93 11.86 27.89
N ASN A 281 -0.11 10.97 27.34
CA ASN A 281 1.24 11.29 26.86
C ASN A 281 1.20 11.84 25.42
N LYS A 282 0.53 11.13 24.51
CA LYS A 282 0.39 11.55 23.10
C LYS A 282 -0.85 10.94 22.45
N ILE A 283 -1.40 11.65 21.47
CA ILE A 283 -2.49 11.18 20.61
C ILE A 283 -1.86 10.71 19.28
N GLY A 284 -1.93 9.41 19.01
CA GLY A 284 -1.42 8.82 17.77
C GLY A 284 -2.51 8.62 16.72
N VAL A 285 -2.11 8.17 15.54
CA VAL A 285 -3.02 7.94 14.41
C VAL A 285 -4.07 6.85 14.69
N ARG A 286 -3.74 5.84 15.50
CA ARG A 286 -4.64 4.71 15.82
C ARG A 286 -5.02 4.56 17.29
N ALA A 287 -4.24 5.16 18.18
CA ALA A 287 -4.38 4.99 19.62
C ALA A 287 -3.80 6.18 20.37
N VAL A 288 -4.38 6.48 21.51
CA VAL A 288 -3.87 7.42 22.51
C VAL A 288 -3.03 6.66 23.53
N SER A 289 -1.93 7.28 23.91
CA SER A 289 -0.97 6.74 24.86
C SER A 289 -1.26 7.33 26.25
N VAL A 290 -1.62 6.50 27.21
CA VAL A 290 -1.95 6.90 28.59
C VAL A 290 -0.94 6.28 29.54
N VAL A 291 -0.22 7.11 30.30
CA VAL A 291 0.81 6.65 31.25
C VAL A 291 0.19 6.61 32.65
N THR A 292 0.18 5.42 33.24
CA THR A 292 -0.33 5.18 34.60
C THR A 292 0.72 5.57 35.65
N ARG A 293 0.34 5.58 36.92
CA ARG A 293 1.27 5.88 38.03
C ARG A 293 2.34 4.85 38.28
N ASP A 294 2.14 3.64 37.77
CA ASP A 294 3.16 2.59 37.77
C ASP A 294 4.20 2.78 36.66
N GLY A 295 4.13 3.86 35.87
CA GLY A 295 5.01 4.10 34.73
C GLY A 295 4.72 3.21 33.52
N LYS A 296 3.57 2.52 33.49
CA LYS A 296 3.14 1.69 32.36
C LYS A 296 2.39 2.55 31.35
N GLU A 297 2.66 2.33 30.07
CA GLU A 297 2.00 3.03 28.97
C GLU A 297 0.91 2.14 28.35
N HIS A 298 -0.35 2.55 28.50
CA HIS A 298 -1.52 1.88 27.95
C HIS A 298 -1.90 2.55 26.61
N LEU A 299 -1.97 1.75 25.55
CA LEU A 299 -2.37 2.21 24.22
C LEU A 299 -3.86 1.96 24.03
N ILE A 300 -4.67 2.99 24.24
CA ILE A 300 -6.12 2.93 24.11
C ILE A 300 -6.49 3.29 22.66
N PRO A 301 -7.21 2.42 21.91
CA PRO A 301 -7.68 2.73 20.57
C PRO A 301 -8.47 4.05 20.53
N ASN A 302 -8.24 4.88 19.51
CA ASN A 302 -8.93 6.17 19.39
C ASN A 302 -10.45 6.00 19.31
N GLU A 303 -10.90 4.95 18.61
CA GLU A 303 -12.33 4.60 18.49
C GLU A 303 -12.96 4.36 19.87
N GLN A 304 -12.24 3.68 20.77
CA GLN A 304 -12.74 3.38 22.11
C GLN A 304 -12.98 4.66 22.92
N LEU A 305 -12.08 5.64 22.84
CA LEU A 305 -12.23 6.95 23.51
C LEU A 305 -13.37 7.80 22.96
N MET A 306 -13.85 7.48 21.76
CA MET A 306 -14.98 8.17 21.12
C MET A 306 -16.32 7.49 21.43
N THR A 307 -16.31 6.18 21.66
CA THR A 307 -17.53 5.39 21.88
C THR A 307 -17.83 5.11 23.36
N GLU A 308 -16.80 5.06 24.21
CA GLU A 308 -16.95 4.82 25.65
C GLU A 308 -16.93 6.13 26.45
N ALA A 309 -17.52 6.11 27.65
CA ALA A 309 -17.46 7.25 28.55
C ALA A 309 -16.02 7.46 29.06
N VAL A 310 -15.52 8.69 28.95
CA VAL A 310 -14.21 9.10 29.45
C VAL A 310 -14.40 10.14 30.53
N GLU A 311 -13.91 9.85 31.74
CA GLU A 311 -13.83 10.87 32.78
C GLU A 311 -12.53 11.64 32.62
N ASN A 312 -12.61 12.96 32.42
CA ASN A 312 -11.44 13.83 32.30
C ASN A 312 -11.36 14.75 33.53
N TRP A 313 -10.33 14.52 34.34
CA TRP A 313 -10.11 15.22 35.61
C TRP A 313 -9.39 16.56 35.43
N SER A 314 -9.12 16.98 34.19
CA SER A 314 -8.37 18.19 33.87
C SER A 314 -8.95 18.97 32.69
N TYR A 315 -10.18 18.67 32.27
CA TYR A 315 -10.79 19.23 31.05
C TYR A 315 -11.07 20.74 31.14
N SER A 316 -12.01 21.12 32.02
CA SER A 316 -12.42 22.52 32.25
C SER A 316 -11.78 23.13 33.50
N SER A 317 -11.49 22.29 34.48
CA SER A 317 -10.86 22.66 35.74
C SER A 317 -9.95 21.52 36.16
N ARG A 318 -8.83 21.86 36.81
CA ARG A 318 -7.94 20.88 37.45
C ARG A 318 -8.34 20.58 38.90
N ASN A 319 -9.34 21.29 39.42
CA ASN A 319 -9.81 21.08 40.78
C ASN A 319 -10.64 19.79 40.82
N VAL A 320 -10.12 18.78 41.50
CA VAL A 320 -10.78 17.48 41.68
C VAL A 320 -11.14 17.29 43.14
N ARG A 321 -12.38 16.87 43.39
CA ARG A 321 -12.84 16.52 44.74
C ARG A 321 -12.54 15.05 45.02
N LEU A 322 -11.81 14.81 46.10
CA LEU A 322 -11.56 13.47 46.63
C LEU A 322 -12.56 13.16 47.74
N HIS A 323 -12.97 11.90 47.81
CA HIS A 323 -13.84 11.34 48.85
C HIS A 323 -13.03 10.36 49.69
N ILE A 324 -12.88 10.63 50.98
CA ILE A 324 -12.05 9.87 51.90
C ILE A 324 -12.96 9.32 53.01
N PRO A 325 -13.35 8.04 52.95
CA PRO A 325 -14.22 7.45 53.96
C PRO A 325 -13.47 7.24 55.28
N VAL A 326 -14.12 7.62 56.39
CA VAL A 326 -13.60 7.47 57.75
C VAL A 326 -14.72 7.00 58.67
N GLY A 327 -14.51 5.91 59.42
CA GLY A 327 -15.46 5.39 60.40
C GLY A 327 -15.04 5.72 61.83
N VAL A 328 -15.99 6.09 62.68
CA VAL A 328 -15.78 6.30 64.13
C VAL A 328 -16.76 5.46 64.95
N SER A 329 -16.42 5.17 66.20
CA SER A 329 -17.26 4.36 67.09
C SER A 329 -18.59 5.05 67.40
N TYR A 330 -19.66 4.28 67.60
CA TYR A 330 -20.98 4.80 67.98
C TYR A 330 -20.98 5.54 69.33
N THR A 331 -19.96 5.32 70.15
CA THR A 331 -19.78 5.97 71.45
C THR A 331 -18.95 7.26 71.36
N SER A 332 -18.35 7.57 70.20
CA SER A 332 -17.52 8.75 70.03
C SER A 332 -18.35 10.03 69.88
N ASP A 333 -17.80 11.16 70.33
CA ASP A 333 -18.37 12.47 70.06
C ASP A 333 -18.20 12.82 68.57
N ILE A 334 -19.30 12.72 67.82
CA ILE A 334 -19.36 12.96 66.38
C ILE A 334 -18.92 14.37 66.02
N THR A 335 -19.30 15.38 66.81
CA THR A 335 -18.97 16.78 66.54
C THR A 335 -17.47 17.02 66.70
N VAL A 336 -16.86 16.45 67.74
CA VAL A 336 -15.41 16.51 67.94
C VAL A 336 -14.69 15.74 66.83
N ALA A 337 -15.15 14.54 66.47
CA ALA A 337 -14.55 13.75 65.39
C ALA A 337 -14.56 14.51 64.05
N GLN A 338 -15.70 15.10 63.66
CA GLN A 338 -15.82 15.88 62.43
C GLN A 338 -14.89 17.11 62.44
N ARG A 339 -14.78 17.83 63.56
CA ARG A 339 -13.85 18.96 63.69
C ARG A 339 -12.40 18.53 63.46
N LEU A 340 -11.99 17.41 64.06
CA LEU A 340 -10.63 16.86 63.90
C LEU A 340 -10.36 16.36 62.47
N MET A 341 -11.37 15.79 61.80
CA MET A 341 -11.27 15.40 60.39
C MET A 341 -11.05 16.63 59.48
N ILE A 342 -11.78 17.73 59.72
CA ILE A 342 -11.60 18.99 59.00
C ILE A 342 -10.20 19.56 59.28
N GLU A 343 -9.77 19.60 60.54
CA GLU A 343 -8.43 20.06 60.93
C GLU A 343 -7.31 19.27 60.23
N ALA A 344 -7.42 17.94 60.20
CA ALA A 344 -6.48 17.07 59.49
C ALA A 344 -6.43 17.38 57.99
N ALA A 345 -7.60 17.56 57.36
CA ALA A 345 -7.72 17.86 55.94
C ALA A 345 -7.16 19.24 55.58
N THR A 346 -7.46 20.27 56.37
CA THR A 346 -6.97 21.64 56.15
C THR A 346 -5.44 21.74 56.33
N ALA A 347 -4.85 20.90 57.18
CA ALA A 347 -3.41 20.89 57.42
C ALA A 347 -2.59 20.16 56.32
N ALA A 348 -3.26 19.47 55.37
CA ALA A 348 -2.60 18.78 54.28
C ALA A 348 -2.19 19.75 53.15
N ALA A 349 -0.92 19.74 52.75
CA ALA A 349 -0.34 20.79 51.91
C ALA A 349 -0.95 20.92 50.50
N ARG A 350 -1.49 19.83 49.94
CA ARG A 350 -2.07 19.80 48.58
C ARG A 350 -3.58 20.03 48.55
N VAL A 351 -4.21 20.18 49.71
CA VAL A 351 -5.64 20.46 49.81
C VAL A 351 -5.86 21.96 49.62
N LEU A 352 -6.84 22.30 48.78
CA LEU A 352 -7.22 23.68 48.52
C LEU A 352 -7.93 24.28 49.74
N ALA A 353 -7.61 25.54 50.04
CA ALA A 353 -8.32 26.32 51.05
C ALA A 353 -9.73 26.75 50.57
N GLU A 354 -9.86 27.00 49.26
CA GLU A 354 -11.13 27.28 48.60
C GLU A 354 -11.25 26.40 47.33
N PRO A 355 -12.27 25.52 47.23
CA PRO A 355 -13.31 25.25 48.23
C PRO A 355 -12.75 24.55 49.47
N ALA A 356 -13.23 24.96 50.65
CA ALA A 356 -12.76 24.42 51.92
C ALA A 356 -13.11 22.93 52.09
N PRO A 357 -12.31 22.16 52.86
CA PRO A 357 -12.64 20.80 53.25
C PRO A 357 -14.00 20.72 53.94
N SER A 358 -14.72 19.63 53.70
CA SER A 358 -16.00 19.38 54.37
C SER A 358 -16.10 17.91 54.76
N VAL A 359 -16.90 17.64 55.79
CA VAL A 359 -17.12 16.28 56.28
C VAL A 359 -18.62 16.06 56.35
N TRP A 360 -19.09 15.02 55.68
CA TRP A 360 -20.50 14.59 55.77
C TRP A 360 -20.59 13.30 56.58
N LEU A 361 -21.60 13.22 57.44
CA LEU A 361 -22.04 11.93 57.98
C LEU A 361 -22.77 11.21 56.86
N LYS A 362 -22.19 10.11 56.37
CA LYS A 362 -22.68 9.34 55.24
C LYS A 362 -23.79 8.37 55.67
N GLY A 363 -23.66 7.80 56.86
CA GLY A 363 -24.64 6.88 57.42
C GLY A 363 -24.15 6.16 58.67
N PHE A 364 -24.97 5.21 59.11
CA PHE A 364 -24.70 4.33 60.25
C PHE A 364 -24.40 2.94 59.71
N GLY A 365 -23.14 2.52 59.75
CA GLY A 365 -22.65 1.23 59.25
C GLY A 365 -22.69 0.13 60.30
N ASP A 366 -22.30 -1.10 59.91
CA ASP A 366 -22.41 -2.29 60.77
C ASP A 366 -21.65 -2.20 62.09
N SER A 367 -20.57 -1.41 62.15
CA SER A 367 -19.74 -1.25 63.35
C SER A 367 -19.22 0.17 63.56
N SER A 368 -19.57 1.11 62.68
CA SER A 368 -19.09 2.50 62.71
C SER A 368 -20.17 3.50 62.29
N VAL A 369 -20.01 4.74 62.75
CA VAL A 369 -20.65 5.91 62.14
C VAL A 369 -19.77 6.38 61.00
N ASP A 370 -20.26 6.26 59.78
CA ASP A 370 -19.47 6.47 58.57
C ASP A 370 -19.50 7.94 58.15
N HIS A 371 -18.32 8.49 57.96
CA HIS A 371 -18.09 9.85 57.49
C HIS A 371 -17.38 9.84 56.14
N ASP A 372 -17.62 10.88 55.35
CA ASP A 372 -16.91 11.12 54.10
C ASP A 372 -16.23 12.49 54.17
N VAL A 373 -14.91 12.47 54.21
CA VAL A 373 -14.08 13.67 54.22
C VAL A 373 -13.83 14.07 52.76
N MET A 374 -14.43 15.18 52.35
CA MET A 374 -14.31 15.70 51.00
C MET A 374 -13.29 16.84 50.96
N VAL A 375 -12.30 16.68 50.10
CA VAL A 375 -11.23 17.67 49.89
C VAL A 375 -11.06 17.95 48.42
N TRP A 376 -10.66 19.17 48.08
CA TRP A 376 -10.32 19.53 46.70
C TRP A 376 -8.80 19.62 46.54
N ILE A 377 -8.28 19.12 45.43
CA ILE A 377 -6.88 19.27 45.01
C ILE A 377 -6.84 19.90 43.62
N ALA A 378 -5.76 20.62 43.26
CA ALA A 378 -5.61 21.26 41.95
C ALA A 378 -4.64 20.54 40.99
N ASP A 379 -4.04 19.43 41.43
CA ASP A 379 -2.96 18.73 40.75
C ASP A 379 -3.19 17.21 40.72
N PRO A 380 -4.31 16.73 40.16
CA PRO A 380 -4.60 15.29 40.09
C PRO A 380 -3.49 14.48 39.41
N GLU A 381 -2.71 15.08 38.51
CA GLU A 381 -1.55 14.51 37.82
C GLU A 381 -0.36 14.17 38.73
N LEU A 382 -0.31 14.71 39.97
CA LEU A 382 0.67 14.36 40.99
C LEU A 382 0.18 13.25 41.92
N GLY A 383 -1.10 12.91 41.86
CA GLY A 383 -1.67 11.69 42.43
C GLY A 383 -2.61 11.99 43.56
N VAL A 384 -3.53 11.06 43.80
CA VAL A 384 -4.57 11.22 44.83
C VAL A 384 -4.28 10.39 46.07
N GLY A 385 -3.65 9.21 45.91
CA GLY A 385 -3.38 8.30 47.03
C GLY A 385 -2.41 8.86 48.07
N ASN A 386 -1.45 9.69 47.68
CA ASN A 386 -0.54 10.36 48.62
C ASN A 386 -1.26 11.42 49.46
N VAL A 387 -2.22 12.16 48.88
CA VAL A 387 -3.04 13.14 49.63
C VAL A 387 -3.95 12.40 50.61
N GLN A 388 -4.62 11.34 50.13
CA GLN A 388 -5.46 10.50 50.98
C GLN A 388 -4.67 9.90 52.16
N SER A 389 -3.46 9.40 51.89
CA SER A 389 -2.59 8.84 52.93
C SER A 389 -2.14 9.89 53.96
N ASP A 390 -1.77 11.09 53.53
CA ASP A 390 -1.40 12.19 54.45
C ASP A 390 -2.56 12.55 55.39
N ILE A 391 -3.77 12.72 54.82
CA ILE A 391 -4.97 13.05 55.59
C ILE A 391 -5.32 11.93 56.58
N LEU A 392 -5.37 10.67 56.13
CA LEU A 392 -5.69 9.54 57.00
C LEU A 392 -4.67 9.38 58.14
N ASN A 393 -3.38 9.59 57.87
CA ASN A 393 -2.34 9.56 58.91
C ASN A 393 -2.50 10.68 59.95
N ARG A 394 -2.95 11.86 59.53
CA ARG A 394 -3.23 12.99 60.44
C ARG A 394 -4.47 12.72 61.27
N ILE A 395 -5.54 12.23 60.65
CA ILE A 395 -6.78 11.81 61.33
C ILE A 395 -6.45 10.78 62.41
N TRP A 396 -5.65 9.75 62.07
CA TRP A 396 -5.21 8.73 63.01
C TRP A 396 -4.55 9.34 64.26
N LYS A 397 -3.60 10.27 64.07
CA LYS A 397 -2.89 10.93 65.18
C LYS A 397 -3.82 11.81 66.01
N LEU A 398 -4.68 12.61 65.38
CA LEU A 398 -5.61 13.50 66.07
C LEU A 398 -6.66 12.72 66.85
N PHE A 399 -7.18 11.63 66.29
CA PHE A 399 -8.17 10.78 66.96
C PHE A 399 -7.56 10.13 68.20
N ALA A 400 -6.35 9.57 68.07
CA ALA A 400 -5.64 8.98 69.21
C ALA A 400 -5.38 10.00 70.32
N ALA A 401 -5.01 11.24 69.99
CA ALA A 401 -4.75 12.30 70.97
C ALA A 401 -6.01 12.82 71.68
N ASN A 402 -7.18 12.67 71.07
CA ASN A 402 -8.46 13.20 71.59
C ASN A 402 -9.42 12.09 72.05
N GLY A 403 -8.98 10.83 72.10
CA GLY A 403 -9.81 9.71 72.55
C GLY A 403 -10.97 9.35 71.61
N ILE A 404 -10.87 9.67 70.31
CA ILE A 404 -11.84 9.22 69.32
C ILE A 404 -11.48 7.79 68.90
N GLU A 405 -12.41 6.87 69.10
CA GLU A 405 -12.20 5.45 68.82
C GLU A 405 -12.51 5.13 67.36
N ILE A 406 -11.58 4.44 66.69
CA ILE A 406 -11.81 3.78 65.41
C ILE A 406 -12.22 2.34 65.72
N PRO A 407 -13.47 1.95 65.46
CA PRO A 407 -14.02 0.70 65.95
C PRO A 407 -13.46 -0.49 65.14
N PHE A 408 -13.17 -1.58 65.84
CA PHE A 408 -13.07 -2.90 65.21
C PHE A 408 -14.47 -3.40 64.84
N PRO A 409 -14.59 -4.43 63.97
CA PRO A 409 -15.86 -5.09 63.73
C PRO A 409 -16.50 -5.55 65.05
N GLN A 410 -17.69 -5.05 65.35
CA GLN A 410 -18.46 -5.36 66.56
C GLN A 410 -19.41 -6.53 66.29
N ARG A 411 -19.60 -7.39 67.29
CA ARG A 411 -20.58 -8.47 67.21
C ARG A 411 -21.20 -8.78 68.56
N ASP A 412 -22.51 -8.63 68.64
CA ASP A 412 -23.28 -9.08 69.79
C ASP A 412 -23.51 -10.58 69.69
N ILE A 413 -23.00 -11.34 70.66
CA ILE A 413 -23.15 -12.80 70.71
C ILE A 413 -24.12 -13.14 71.84
N HIS A 414 -25.28 -13.67 71.45
CA HIS A 414 -26.22 -14.23 72.41
C HIS A 414 -25.96 -15.73 72.60
N ILE A 415 -25.27 -16.10 73.69
CA ILE A 415 -24.96 -17.49 74.03
C ILE A 415 -26.17 -18.12 74.72
N ARG A 416 -26.83 -19.08 74.05
CA ARG A 416 -28.05 -19.74 74.57
C ARG A 416 -27.78 -20.73 75.71
N SER A 417 -26.65 -21.42 75.70
CA SER A 417 -26.24 -22.35 76.75
C SER A 417 -24.72 -22.47 76.82
N LEU A 418 -24.18 -22.54 78.05
CA LEU A 418 -22.78 -22.85 78.31
C LEU A 418 -22.69 -24.33 78.75
N PRO A 419 -21.70 -25.10 78.28
CA PRO A 419 -21.47 -26.45 78.81
C PRO A 419 -21.09 -26.37 80.30
N SER A 420 -21.63 -27.28 81.12
CA SER A 420 -21.29 -27.37 82.54
C SER A 420 -19.79 -27.57 82.72
N PRO A 421 -19.14 -26.91 83.71
CA PRO A 421 -17.73 -27.15 84.00
C PRO A 421 -17.52 -28.64 84.27
N ALA A 422 -16.53 -29.26 83.63
CA ALA A 422 -16.12 -30.61 83.98
C ALA A 422 -15.71 -30.59 85.46
N ALA A 423 -16.42 -31.36 86.29
CA ALA A 423 -16.13 -31.42 87.72
C ALA A 423 -14.67 -31.86 87.90
N ASP A 424 -13.87 -31.02 88.53
CA ASP A 424 -12.53 -31.37 89.00
C ASP A 424 -12.65 -32.66 89.81
N GLY A 425 -12.04 -33.73 89.29
CA GLY A 425 -11.90 -34.99 89.99
C GLY A 425 -10.99 -34.82 91.19
N SER A 426 -11.53 -34.28 92.29
CA SER A 426 -10.98 -34.43 93.63
C SER A 426 -11.81 -35.50 94.35
N THR A 427 -11.36 -36.75 94.18
CA THR A 427 -11.63 -37.80 95.16
C THR A 427 -10.39 -37.92 96.04
N ASP A 428 -10.62 -37.83 97.34
CA ASP A 428 -9.71 -38.20 98.44
C ASP A 428 -8.98 -39.53 98.22
#